data_AF-A0A414Q816-F1
#
_entry.id   AF-A0A414Q816-F1
#
_cell.length_a   1.000
_cell.length_b   1.000
_cell.length_c   1.000
_cell.angle_alpha   90.00
_cell.angle_beta   90.00
_cell.angle_gamma   90.00
#
_symmetry.space_group_name_H-M   'P 1'
#
loop_
_entity.id
_entity.type
_entity.pdbx_description
1 polymer ?
#
loop_
_entity_poly.entity_id
_entity_poly.type
_entity_poly.pdbx_seq_one_letter_code
_entity_poly.pdbx_strand_id
1 'polypeptide(L)'
;MNIHQTVPRSDCTSFAKCGKHSLAYCRKYGASECGLCEIVKRKPRNRVMVDGVERKVCSRCKRPLLLPCFYDRTIYRNGKAYHIKTSWCKMCVSEDNRERNKRKENK
;
A
#
# COMPACT_ATOMS: atom_id res chain seq x y z
N MET A 1 14.98 -30.03 14.40
CA MET A 1 15.96 -28.92 14.46
C MET A 1 15.55 -27.85 13.47
N ASN A 2 15.17 -26.65 13.93
CA ASN A 2 14.92 -25.52 13.03
C ASN A 2 16.27 -24.92 12.64
N ILE A 3 16.75 -25.25 11.44
CA ILE A 3 17.98 -24.67 10.90
C ILE A 3 17.68 -23.21 10.58
N HIS A 4 18.30 -22.29 11.33
CA HIS A 4 18.27 -20.88 11.03
C HIS A 4 19.05 -20.65 9.73
N GLN A 5 18.34 -20.58 8.60
CA GLN A 5 18.94 -20.21 7.32
C GLN A 5 19.40 -18.75 7.40
N THR A 6 20.71 -18.56 7.49
CA THR A 6 21.38 -17.25 7.43
C THR A 6 21.49 -16.74 5.99
N VAL A 7 21.47 -17.65 5.00
CA VAL A 7 21.49 -17.29 3.59
C VAL A 7 20.05 -17.06 3.12
N PRO A 8 19.72 -15.84 2.70
CA PRO A 8 18.40 -15.54 2.17
C PRO A 8 18.14 -16.26 0.86
N ARG A 9 16.95 -16.83 0.67
CA ARG A 9 16.58 -17.38 -0.64
C ARG A 9 16.50 -16.28 -1.69
N SER A 10 16.98 -16.57 -2.90
CA SER A 10 17.05 -15.64 -4.04
C SER A 10 15.69 -15.08 -4.47
N ASP A 11 14.61 -15.76 -4.13
CA ASP A 11 13.23 -15.38 -4.43
C ASP A 11 12.53 -14.55 -3.33
N CYS A 12 13.24 -14.24 -2.23
CA CYS A 12 12.67 -13.54 -1.09
C CYS A 12 12.62 -12.01 -1.33
N THR A 13 11.52 -11.49 -1.87
CA THR A 13 11.25 -10.04 -2.05
C THR A 13 11.07 -9.25 -0.74
N SER A 14 11.38 -9.85 0.42
CA SER A 14 11.07 -9.35 1.76
C SER A 14 12.33 -9.06 2.59
N PHE A 15 13.35 -8.43 2.01
CA PHE A 15 14.49 -7.93 2.77
C PHE A 15 14.13 -6.63 3.50
N ALA A 16 14.65 -6.45 4.71
CA ALA A 16 14.72 -5.11 5.29
C ALA A 16 15.70 -4.25 4.47
N LYS A 17 15.60 -2.91 4.53
CA LYS A 17 16.48 -1.99 3.77
C LYS A 17 17.99 -2.24 3.99
N CYS A 18 18.37 -2.94 5.06
CA CYS A 18 19.74 -3.32 5.35
C CYS A 18 20.31 -4.47 4.51
N GLY A 19 19.48 -5.19 3.74
CA GLY A 19 19.91 -6.26 2.83
C GLY A 19 20.50 -7.52 3.49
N LYS A 20 20.71 -7.54 4.82
CA LYS A 20 21.35 -8.64 5.55
C LYS A 20 20.38 -9.68 6.10
N HIS A 21 19.19 -9.23 6.55
CA HIS A 21 18.21 -10.10 7.20
C HIS A 21 16.82 -9.94 6.58
N SER A 22 15.98 -10.96 6.76
CA SER A 22 14.58 -10.91 6.32
C SER A 22 13.80 -9.85 7.10
N LEU A 23 12.77 -9.28 6.49
CA LEU A 23 11.87 -8.31 7.10
C LEU A 23 11.17 -8.87 8.35
N ALA A 24 10.90 -10.18 8.38
CA ALA A 24 10.33 -10.85 9.56
C ALA A 24 11.32 -10.86 10.73
N TYR A 25 12.60 -11.15 10.46
CA TYR A 25 13.66 -11.14 11.46
C TYR A 25 13.87 -9.72 12.02
N CYS A 26 14.04 -8.72 11.14
CA CYS A 26 14.22 -7.34 11.57
C CYS A 26 13.00 -6.78 12.33
N ARG A 27 11.79 -7.29 12.10
CA ARG A 27 10.62 -6.91 12.91
C ARG A 27 10.66 -7.47 14.32
N LYS A 28 11.18 -8.69 14.49
CA LYS A 28 11.21 -9.38 15.77
C LYS A 28 12.40 -8.96 16.64
N TYR A 29 13.55 -8.74 16.01
CA TYR A 29 14.84 -8.50 16.70
C TYR A 29 15.48 -7.16 16.32
N GLY A 30 14.76 -6.29 15.60
CA GLY A 30 15.40 -5.10 15.03
C GLY A 30 15.85 -4.06 16.05
N ALA A 31 15.24 -4.02 17.23
CA ALA A 31 15.66 -3.12 18.30
C ALA A 31 17.03 -3.51 18.90
N SER A 32 17.37 -4.80 18.92
CA SER A 32 18.63 -5.32 19.45
C SER A 32 19.70 -5.54 18.38
N GLU A 33 19.31 -6.05 17.21
CA GLU A 33 20.25 -6.55 16.19
C GLU A 33 20.22 -5.75 14.89
N CYS A 34 19.22 -4.86 14.71
CA CYS A 34 19.07 -4.06 13.50
C CYS A 34 18.90 -2.56 13.81
N GLY A 35 19.56 -2.05 14.86
CA GLY A 35 19.37 -0.67 15.36
C GLY A 35 19.66 0.44 14.35
N LEU A 36 20.51 0.19 13.35
CA LEU A 36 20.81 1.12 12.25
C LEU A 36 19.91 0.91 11.01
N CYS A 37 19.03 -0.09 11.03
CA CYS A 37 18.22 -0.43 9.87
C CYS A 37 16.96 0.42 9.84
N GLU A 38 16.76 1.19 8.78
CA GLU A 38 15.50 1.87 8.55
C GLU A 38 14.41 0.82 8.26
N ILE A 39 13.61 0.49 9.28
CA ILE A 39 12.54 -0.51 9.17
C ILE A 39 11.59 -0.07 8.05
N VAL A 40 11.35 -0.96 7.08
CA VAL A 40 10.36 -0.73 6.02
C VAL A 40 8.99 -0.59 6.66
N LYS A 41 8.56 0.66 6.88
CA LYS A 41 7.21 0.98 7.35
C LYS A 41 6.24 0.45 6.31
N ARG A 42 5.23 -0.32 6.76
CA ARG A 42 4.13 -0.73 5.88
C ARG A 42 3.52 0.54 5.27
N LYS A 43 3.12 0.49 4.00
CA LYS A 43 2.23 1.53 3.47
C LYS A 43 1.05 1.66 4.45
N PRO A 44 0.75 2.87 4.93
CA PRO A 44 -0.31 3.07 5.90
C PRO A 44 -1.60 2.45 5.35
N ARG A 45 -2.29 1.68 6.19
CA ARG A 45 -3.58 1.11 5.80
C ARG A 45 -4.50 2.28 5.49
N ASN A 46 -4.92 2.35 4.25
CA ASN A 46 -5.88 3.32 3.76
C ASN A 46 -7.34 2.84 3.94
N ARG A 47 -7.54 1.71 4.62
CA ARG A 47 -8.84 1.23 5.13
C ARG A 47 -8.86 1.45 6.65
N VAL A 48 -9.94 2.05 7.14
CA VAL A 48 -10.17 2.42 8.55
C VAL A 48 -11.58 1.99 8.94
N MET A 49 -11.78 1.54 10.18
CA MET A 49 -13.11 1.28 10.72
C MET A 49 -13.62 2.56 11.40
N VAL A 50 -14.78 3.03 11.00
CA VAL A 50 -15.44 4.21 11.59
C VAL A 50 -16.87 3.81 11.90
N ASP A 51 -17.24 3.83 13.18
CA ASP A 51 -18.57 3.44 13.69
C ASP A 51 -18.98 2.02 13.26
N GLY A 52 -18.04 1.07 13.28
CA GLY A 52 -18.27 -0.31 12.85
C GLY A 52 -18.34 -0.52 11.33
N VAL A 53 -18.25 0.55 10.53
CA VAL A 53 -18.29 0.49 9.07
C VAL A 53 -16.89 0.65 8.47
N GLU A 54 -16.55 -0.23 7.53
CA GLU A 54 -15.28 -0.12 6.80
C GLU A 54 -15.31 1.08 5.84
N ARG A 55 -14.37 1.99 6.02
CA ARG A 55 -14.15 3.17 5.16
C ARG A 55 -12.75 3.15 4.58
N LYS A 56 -12.59 3.78 3.41
CA LYS A 56 -11.31 3.99 2.76
C LYS A 56 -11.00 5.49 2.68
N VAL A 57 -9.76 5.86 2.99
CA VAL A 57 -9.29 7.24 2.91
C VAL A 57 -8.89 7.57 1.47
N CYS A 58 -9.53 8.59 0.91
CA CYS A 58 -9.16 9.10 -0.40
C CYS A 58 -7.77 9.75 -0.36
N SER A 59 -6.88 9.38 -1.28
CA SER A 59 -5.52 9.92 -1.29
C SER A 59 -5.45 11.40 -1.71
N ARG A 60 -6.47 11.90 -2.42
CA ARG A 60 -6.59 13.29 -2.88
C ARG A 60 -7.21 14.19 -1.81
N CYS A 61 -8.47 13.97 -1.45
CA CYS A 61 -9.19 14.83 -0.51
C CYS A 61 -9.06 14.43 0.97
N LYS A 62 -8.34 13.34 1.29
CA LYS A 62 -8.09 12.83 2.66
C LYS A 62 -9.33 12.44 3.47
N ARG A 63 -10.53 12.47 2.89
CA ARG A 63 -11.78 12.08 3.57
C ARG A 63 -11.89 10.55 3.69
N PRO A 64 -12.32 10.01 4.85
CA PRO A 64 -12.71 8.62 5.00
C PRO A 64 -14.10 8.41 4.41
N LEU A 65 -14.19 7.66 3.32
CA LEU A 65 -15.42 7.43 2.56
C LEU A 65 -15.76 5.95 2.51
N LEU A 66 -17.03 5.63 2.27
CA LEU A 66 -17.45 4.24 2.09
C LEU A 66 -16.77 3.62 0.87
N LEU A 67 -16.56 2.30 0.89
CA LEU A 67 -15.94 1.58 -0.24
C LEU A 67 -16.64 1.77 -1.60
N PRO A 68 -17.98 1.89 -1.69
CA PRO A 68 -18.68 2.16 -2.96
C PRO A 68 -18.33 3.52 -3.59
N CYS A 69 -17.79 4.46 -2.81
CA CYS A 69 -17.31 5.76 -3.30
C CYS A 69 -16.00 5.65 -4.10
N PHE A 70 -15.46 4.45 -4.29
CA PHE A 70 -14.24 4.18 -5.05
C PHE A 70 -14.56 3.20 -6.19
N TYR A 71 -13.85 3.34 -7.31
CA TYR A 71 -13.96 2.37 -8.41
C TYR A 71 -13.23 1.08 -8.03
N ASP A 72 -13.74 -0.04 -8.55
CA ASP A 72 -13.02 -1.31 -8.53
C ASP A 72 -11.86 -1.27 -9.53
N ARG A 73 -10.75 -1.89 -9.14
CA ARG A 73 -9.53 -1.98 -9.93
C ARG A 73 -8.89 -3.33 -9.73
N THR A 74 -8.54 -3.97 -10.83
CA THR A 74 -7.73 -5.18 -10.81
C THR A 74 -6.27 -4.81 -11.08
N ILE A 75 -5.35 -5.30 -10.24
CA ILE A 75 -3.91 -5.17 -10.44
C ILE A 75 -3.34 -6.57 -10.62
N TYR A 76 -2.53 -6.76 -11.66
CA TYR A 76 -1.80 -8.01 -11.88
C TYR A 76 -0.35 -7.86 -11.40
N ARG A 77 0.10 -8.79 -10.55
CA ARG A 77 1.49 -8.86 -10.07
C ARG A 77 1.90 -10.32 -9.90
N ASN A 78 3.06 -10.68 -10.43
CA ASN A 78 3.64 -12.03 -10.33
C ASN A 78 2.63 -13.13 -10.76
N GLY A 79 1.91 -12.90 -11.87
CA GLY A 79 0.89 -13.84 -12.38
C GLY A 79 -0.40 -13.92 -11.54
N LYS A 80 -0.53 -13.14 -10.47
CA LYS A 80 -1.74 -13.10 -9.62
C LYS A 80 -2.55 -11.83 -9.85
N ALA A 81 -3.86 -11.97 -9.88
CA ALA A 81 -4.81 -10.87 -9.94
C ALA A 81 -5.24 -10.42 -8.53
N TYR A 82 -5.25 -9.11 -8.30
CA TYR A 82 -5.65 -8.49 -7.04
C TYR A 82 -6.80 -7.52 -7.28
N HIS A 83 -7.96 -7.80 -6.71
CA HIS A 83 -9.12 -6.91 -6.75
C HIS A 83 -9.06 -5.92 -5.60
N ILE A 84 -8.92 -4.64 -5.94
CA ILE A 84 -8.79 -3.55 -4.96
C ILE A 84 -9.65 -2.36 -5.36
N LYS A 85 -9.87 -1.45 -4.42
CA LYS A 85 -10.47 -0.13 -4.70
C LYS A 85 -9.40 0.88 -5.12
N THR A 86 -9.74 1.82 -6.01
CA THR A 86 -8.88 2.92 -6.45
C THR A 86 -8.39 3.80 -5.28
N SER A 87 -7.27 4.51 -5.48
CA SER A 87 -6.73 5.43 -4.47
C SER A 87 -7.55 6.70 -4.29
N TRP A 88 -8.22 7.15 -5.36
CA TRP A 88 -9.05 8.35 -5.40
C TRP A 88 -10.52 7.96 -5.40
N CYS A 89 -11.35 8.75 -4.72
CA CYS A 89 -12.80 8.58 -4.74
C CYS A 89 -13.38 9.05 -6.08
N LYS A 90 -14.58 8.54 -6.42
CA LYS A 90 -15.30 8.85 -7.65
C LYS A 90 -15.49 10.36 -7.85
N MET A 91 -15.75 11.09 -6.77
CA MET A 91 -15.89 12.55 -6.79
C MET A 91 -14.60 13.25 -7.26
N CYS A 92 -13.46 12.96 -6.64
CA CYS A 92 -12.18 13.55 -7.05
C CYS A 92 -11.78 13.15 -8.47
N VAL A 93 -12.08 11.92 -8.89
CA VAL A 93 -11.86 11.51 -10.30
C VAL A 93 -12.73 12.33 -11.25
N SER A 94 -13.99 12.56 -10.89
CA SER A 94 -14.92 13.36 -11.69
C SER A 94 -14.48 14.82 -11.80
N GLU A 95 -14.04 15.44 -10.69
CA GLU A 95 -13.52 16.80 -10.68
C GLU A 95 -12.29 16.94 -11.58
N ASP A 96 -11.34 16.01 -11.45
CA ASP A 96 -10.12 15.99 -12.26
C ASP A 96 -10.43 15.77 -13.74
N ASN A 97 -11.37 14.88 -14.08
CA ASN A 97 -11.84 14.72 -15.46
C ASN A 97 -12.46 16.00 -16.02
N ARG A 98 -13.28 16.71 -15.23
CA ARG A 98 -13.87 17.99 -15.62
C ARG A 98 -12.80 19.05 -15.89
N GLU A 99 -11.78 19.15 -15.03
CA GLU A 99 -10.65 20.06 -15.24
C GLU A 99 -9.87 19.73 -16.51
N ARG A 100 -9.63 18.45 -16.80
CA ARG A 100 -8.97 18.02 -18.04
C ARG A 100 -9.78 18.39 -19.28
N ASN A 101 -11.10 18.25 -19.23
CA ASN A 101 -11.96 18.61 -20.37
C ASN A 101 -11.95 20.11 -20.63
N LYS A 102 -12.05 20.94 -19.59
CA LYS A 102 -11.91 22.41 -19.73
C LYS A 102 -10.58 22.82 -20.37
N ARG A 103 -9.48 22.14 -20.03
CA ARG A 103 -8.16 22.40 -20.65
C ARG A 103 -8.08 21.99 -22.12
N LYS A 104 -8.91 21.04 -22.56
CA LYS A 104 -9.00 20.64 -23.98
C LYS A 104 -9.87 21.59 -24.78
N GLU A 105 -10.94 22.11 -24.19
CA GLU A 105 -11.83 23.11 -24.83
C GLU A 105 -11.14 24.46 -25.02
N ASN A 106 -10.24 24.83 -24.10
CA ASN A 106 -9.47 26.07 -24.17
C ASN A 106 -8.19 25.97 -25.02
N LYS A 107 -7.98 24.86 -25.76
CA LYS A 107 -6.80 24.60 -26.59
C LYS A 107 -7.22 24.50 -28.05
#